data_AF-A0A4Y2JHD2-F1
#
_entry.id   AF-A0A4Y2JHD2-F1
#
_cell.length_a   1.000
_cell.length_b   1.000
_cell.length_c   1.000
_cell.angle_alpha   90.00
_cell.angle_beta   90.00
_cell.angle_gamma   90.00
#
_symmetry.space_group_name_H-M   'P 1'
#
loop_
_entity.id
_entity.type
_entity.pdbx_description
1 polymer ?
#
loop_
_entity_poly.entity_id
_entity_poly.type
_entity_poly.pdbx_seq_one_letter_code
_entity_poly.pdbx_strand_id
1 'polypeptide(L)'
;MEIIPNHPNSCPKTCSRWSKGTRVAEERYIAIVVKRNRRSTSTRVTSVVAAAIGKTISATTVHRRLQMNGLYAQVPRVCVPLSVQSRGARLKWYRQHVNWTVSDWGNVMFTDESRFALQPDDKRVRV
;
A
#
# COMPACT_ATOMS: atom_id res chain seq x y z
N MET A 1 16.89 9.31 -29.45
CA MET A 1 15.69 9.69 -28.67
C MET A 1 15.92 9.21 -27.25
N GLU A 2 16.51 10.08 -26.44
CA GLU A 2 16.92 9.75 -25.08
C GLU A 2 15.69 9.61 -24.17
N ILE A 3 15.61 8.48 -23.50
CA ILE A 3 14.66 8.24 -22.41
C ILE A 3 15.22 9.02 -21.21
N ILE A 4 14.55 10.09 -20.81
CA ILE A 4 14.84 10.78 -19.54
C ILE A 4 14.49 9.81 -18.39
N PRO A 5 15.45 9.34 -17.58
CA PRO A 5 15.10 8.62 -16.37
C PRO A 5 14.62 9.63 -15.33
N ASN A 6 13.34 9.51 -14.93
CA ASN A 6 12.79 10.18 -13.76
C ASN A 6 13.65 9.88 -12.54
N HIS A 7 14.39 10.87 -12.07
CA HIS A 7 15.21 10.80 -10.87
C HIS A 7 14.54 11.63 -9.77
N PRO A 8 13.88 11.03 -8.76
CA PRO A 8 13.48 11.77 -7.58
C PRO A 8 14.57 11.60 -6.51
N ASN A 9 15.81 12.00 -6.81
CA ASN A 9 16.85 12.11 -5.79
C ASN A 9 17.15 13.59 -5.54
N SER A 10 16.24 14.23 -4.82
CA SER A 10 16.50 15.53 -4.22
C SER A 10 15.93 15.57 -2.80
N CYS A 11 16.73 15.09 -1.85
CA CYS A 11 16.59 15.49 -0.45
C CYS A 11 17.97 15.91 0.09
N PRO A 12 18.42 17.16 -0.15
CA PRO A 12 19.63 17.66 0.47
C PRO A 12 19.29 18.57 1.65
N LYS A 13 19.18 18.02 2.87
CA LYS A 13 19.28 18.82 4.11
C LYS A 13 19.79 17.93 5.27
N THR A 14 21.11 17.91 5.45
CA THR A 14 21.84 17.78 6.72
C THR A 14 21.16 16.97 7.84
N CYS A 15 21.47 15.68 7.87
CA CYS A 15 21.10 14.75 8.92
C CYS A 15 21.97 14.95 10.18
N SER A 16 21.77 16.04 10.94
CA SER A 16 22.43 16.17 12.25
C SER A 16 21.76 17.10 13.28
N ARG A 17 20.59 17.70 13.02
CA ARG A 17 20.03 18.70 13.96
C ARG A 17 18.53 18.60 14.25
N TRP A 18 17.90 17.43 14.41
CA TRP A 18 16.47 17.42 14.81
C TRP A 18 16.04 16.25 15.73
N SER A 19 16.94 15.75 16.56
CA SER A 19 16.69 14.70 17.56
C SER A 19 16.43 15.29 18.95
N LYS A 20 15.30 15.96 19.17
CA LYS A 20 14.97 16.48 20.52
C LYS A 20 13.59 16.10 21.07
N GLY A 21 12.99 14.98 20.64
CA GLY A 21 11.68 14.59 21.17
C GLY A 21 11.43 13.10 21.38
N THR A 22 11.81 12.26 20.41
CA THR A 22 11.51 10.82 20.44
C THR A 22 12.76 9.96 20.56
N ARG A 23 12.69 8.95 21.43
CA ARG A 23 13.76 7.94 21.58
C ARG A 23 13.70 6.94 20.41
N VAL A 24 14.82 6.30 20.11
CA VAL A 24 14.89 5.25 19.07
C VAL A 24 13.84 4.15 19.28
N ALA A 25 13.58 3.76 20.54
CA ALA A 25 12.55 2.79 20.87
C ALA A 25 11.13 3.29 20.53
N GLU A 26 10.83 4.57 20.77
CA GLU A 26 9.54 5.19 20.45
C GLU A 26 9.33 5.24 18.93
N GLU A 27 10.37 5.58 18.17
CA GLU A 27 10.33 5.62 16.70
C GLU A 27 10.09 4.24 16.10
N ARG A 28 10.78 3.21 16.61
CA ARG A 28 10.55 1.82 16.22
C ARG A 28 9.11 1.40 16.52
N TYR A 29 8.59 1.75 17.69
CA TYR A 29 7.22 1.42 18.07
C TYR A 29 6.19 2.11 17.17
N ILE A 30 6.37 3.41 16.88
CA ILE A 30 5.53 4.16 15.92
C ILE A 30 5.48 3.44 14.56
N ALA A 31 6.63 3.02 14.04
CA ALA A 31 6.71 2.31 12.76
C ALA A 31 5.99 0.95 12.80
N ILE A 32 6.11 0.19 13.90
CA ILE A 32 5.42 -1.10 14.08
C ILE A 32 3.90 -0.91 14.10
N VAL A 33 3.40 0.07 14.86
CA VAL A 33 1.96 0.36 14.96
C VAL A 33 1.37 0.68 13.58
N VAL A 34 2.05 1.51 12.79
CA VAL A 34 1.60 1.85 11.44
C VAL A 34 1.72 0.66 10.49
N LYS A 35 2.77 -0.16 10.57
CA LYS A 35 2.91 -1.35 9.70
C LYS A 35 1.83 -2.39 9.97
N ARG A 36 1.40 -2.56 11.24
CA ARG A 36 0.29 -3.44 11.61
C ARG A 36 -1.05 -2.96 11.07
N ASN A 37 -1.25 -1.65 11.02
CA ASN A 37 -2.47 -1.06 10.47
C ASN A 37 -2.12 0.18 9.62
N ARG A 38 -1.85 -0.05 8.34
CA ARG A 38 -1.43 1.00 7.40
C ARG A 38 -2.50 2.08 7.15
N ARG A 39 -3.74 1.85 7.56
CA ARG A 39 -4.85 2.82 7.47
C ARG A 39 -4.95 3.73 8.70
N SER A 40 -3.96 3.70 9.60
CA SER A 40 -3.97 4.54 10.81
C SER A 40 -3.66 5.99 10.51
N THR A 41 -4.48 6.90 11.03
CA THR A 41 -4.19 8.33 11.06
C THR A 41 -3.14 8.64 12.11
N SER A 42 -2.37 9.72 11.95
CA SER A 42 -1.35 10.14 12.91
C SER A 42 -1.90 10.36 14.32
N THR A 43 -3.15 10.83 14.44
CA THR A 43 -3.85 11.00 15.72
C THR A 43 -4.15 9.66 16.39
N ARG A 44 -4.58 8.65 15.62
CA ARG A 44 -4.80 7.31 16.17
C ARG A 44 -3.48 6.63 16.56
N VAL A 45 -2.44 6.81 15.76
CA VAL A 45 -1.11 6.31 16.12
C VAL A 45 -0.61 6.97 17.41
N THR A 46 -0.85 8.28 17.57
CA THR A 46 -0.53 9.02 18.78
C THR A 46 -1.21 8.44 20.01
N SER A 47 -2.52 8.17 19.96
CA SER A 47 -3.23 7.61 21.12
C SER A 47 -2.73 6.21 21.49
N VAL A 48 -2.46 5.36 20.50
CA VAL A 48 -1.89 4.01 20.72
C VAL A 48 -0.50 4.08 21.34
N VAL A 49 0.35 4.98 20.84
CA VAL A 49 1.71 5.15 21.34
C VAL A 49 1.71 5.74 22.75
N ALA A 50 0.82 6.70 23.04
CA ALA A 50 0.67 7.26 24.38
C ALA A 50 0.19 6.21 25.39
N ALA A 51 -0.78 5.37 25.01
CA ALA A 51 -1.26 4.29 25.87
C ALA A 51 -0.19 3.23 26.17
N ALA A 52 0.68 2.92 25.20
CA ALA A 52 1.70 1.90 25.36
C ALA A 52 2.97 2.39 26.08
N ILE A 53 3.39 3.63 25.83
CA ILE A 53 4.66 4.19 26.33
C ILE A 53 4.44 5.09 27.55
N GLY A 54 3.21 5.55 27.80
CA GLY A 54 2.88 6.49 28.87
C GLY A 54 3.36 7.92 28.59
N LYS A 55 3.77 8.22 27.35
CA LYS A 55 4.31 9.51 26.94
C LYS A 55 3.45 10.15 25.86
N THR A 56 3.10 11.41 26.05
CA THR A 56 2.37 12.20 25.06
C THR A 56 3.33 12.64 23.93
N ILE A 57 3.03 12.20 22.70
CA ILE A 57 3.76 12.61 21.49
C ILE A 57 2.73 13.29 20.60
N SER A 58 3.03 14.46 20.03
CA SER A 58 2.06 15.13 19.16
C SER A 58 1.86 14.38 17.83
N ALA A 59 0.66 14.48 17.25
CA ALA A 59 0.36 13.88 15.95
C ALA A 59 1.28 14.43 14.83
N THR A 60 1.67 15.70 14.91
CA THR A 60 2.66 16.32 14.00
C THR A 60 4.02 15.65 14.10
N THR A 61 4.47 15.33 15.33
CA THR A 61 5.73 14.61 15.54
C THR A 61 5.67 13.22 14.95
N VAL A 62 4.57 12.48 15.21
CA VAL A 62 4.33 11.15 14.61
C VAL A 62 4.37 11.24 13.09
N HIS A 63 3.64 12.18 12.49
CA HIS A 63 3.60 12.36 11.04
C HIS A 63 4.98 12.60 10.44
N ARG A 64 5.76 13.53 11.01
CA ARG A 64 7.14 13.80 10.57
C ARG A 64 8.02 12.57 10.70
N ARG A 65 7.91 11.81 11.79
CA ARG A 65 8.69 10.57 11.98
C ARG A 65 8.33 9.51 10.95
N LEU A 66 7.05 9.38 10.58
CA LEU A 66 6.63 8.47 9.52
C LEU A 66 7.26 8.86 8.17
N GLN A 67 7.19 10.14 7.79
CA GLN A 67 7.80 10.64 6.56
C GLN A 67 9.32 10.42 6.51
N MET A 68 10.02 10.71 7.62
CA MET A 68 11.47 10.47 7.73
C MET A 68 11.86 8.99 7.57
N ASN A 69 10.95 8.08 7.91
CA ASN A 69 11.14 6.63 7.77
C ASN A 69 10.56 6.09 6.44
N GLY A 70 10.19 6.97 5.49
CA GLY A 70 9.61 6.57 4.20
C GLY A 70 8.22 5.96 4.28
N LEU A 71 7.49 6.15 5.39
CA LEU A 71 6.13 5.67 5.58
C LEU A 71 5.14 6.75 5.18
N TYR A 72 4.61 6.62 3.96
CA TYR A 72 3.62 7.51 3.38
C TYR A 72 2.22 6.88 3.37
N ALA A 73 1.20 7.74 3.32
CA ALA A 73 -0.16 7.30 3.07
C ALA A 73 -0.26 6.74 1.65
N GLN A 74 -0.96 5.61 1.50
CA GLN A 74 -1.21 4.97 0.21
C GLN A 74 -2.69 4.62 0.08
N VAL A 75 -3.24 4.81 -1.12
CA VAL A 75 -4.59 4.35 -1.45
C VAL A 75 -4.53 2.84 -1.70
N PRO A 76 -5.36 2.03 -1.02
CA PRO A 76 -5.39 0.59 -1.28
C PRO A 76 -5.83 0.34 -2.73
N ARG A 77 -5.21 -0.65 -3.39
CA ARG A 77 -5.70 -1.10 -4.70
C ARG A 77 -7.11 -1.67 -4.53
N VAL A 78 -8.02 -1.25 -5.42
CA VAL A 78 -9.36 -1.84 -5.50
C VAL A 78 -9.23 -3.23 -6.10
N CYS A 79 -9.67 -4.24 -5.35
CA CYS A 79 -9.63 -5.64 -5.77
C CYS A 79 -10.97 -6.30 -5.46
N VAL A 80 -11.39 -7.24 -6.32
CA VAL A 80 -12.55 -8.08 -6.04
C VAL A 80 -12.22 -9.01 -4.87
N PRO A 81 -12.98 -9.01 -3.78
CA PRO A 81 -12.72 -9.91 -2.66
C PRO A 81 -12.94 -11.36 -3.09
N LEU A 82 -11.93 -12.20 -2.89
CA LEU A 82 -12.04 -13.64 -3.15
C LEU A 82 -12.52 -14.36 -1.89
N SER A 83 -13.50 -15.25 -2.06
CA SER A 83 -13.89 -16.18 -1.00
C SER A 83 -12.75 -17.16 -0.69
N VAL A 84 -12.75 -17.75 0.52
CA VAL A 84 -11.75 -18.75 0.91
C VAL A 84 -11.73 -19.94 -0.07
N GLN A 85 -12.91 -20.38 -0.50
CA GLN A 85 -13.06 -21.46 -1.48
C GLN A 85 -12.46 -21.10 -2.84
N SER A 86 -12.77 -19.91 -3.36
CA SER A 86 -12.24 -19.47 -4.67
C SER A 86 -10.74 -19.24 -4.64
N ARG A 87 -10.16 -18.80 -3.50
CA ARG A 87 -8.70 -18.77 -3.30
C ARG A 87 -8.09 -20.17 -3.38
N GLY A 88 -8.69 -21.15 -2.71
CA GLY A 88 -8.25 -22.54 -2.73
C GLY A 88 -8.31 -23.15 -4.13
N ALA A 89 -9.42 -22.96 -4.84
CA ALA A 89 -9.59 -23.44 -6.21
C ALA A 89 -8.55 -22.83 -7.17
N ARG A 90 -8.34 -21.51 -7.11
CA ARG A 90 -7.32 -20.81 -7.92
C ARG A 90 -5.91 -21.33 -7.63
N LEU A 91 -5.58 -21.53 -6.35
CA LEU A 91 -4.26 -22.06 -5.96
C LEU A 91 -4.06 -23.51 -6.44
N LYS A 92 -5.08 -24.36 -6.31
CA LYS A 92 -5.05 -25.74 -6.81
C LYS A 92 -4.84 -25.75 -8.32
N TRP A 93 -5.62 -24.95 -9.05
CA TRP A 93 -5.49 -24.82 -10.49
C TRP A 93 -4.09 -24.34 -10.88
N TYR A 94 -3.58 -23.27 -10.26
CA TYR A 94 -2.21 -22.79 -10.50
C TYR A 94 -1.16 -23.88 -10.29
N ARG A 95 -1.22 -24.61 -9.17
CA ARG A 95 -0.26 -25.69 -8.88
C ARG A 95 -0.31 -26.84 -9.89
N GLN A 96 -1.48 -27.15 -10.43
CA GLN A 96 -1.64 -28.18 -11.46
C GLN A 96 -1.06 -27.75 -12.81
N HIS A 97 -1.02 -26.44 -13.08
CA HIS A 97 -0.69 -25.88 -14.40
C HIS A 97 0.65 -25.10 -14.40
N VAL A 98 1.38 -25.05 -13.28
CA VAL A 98 2.62 -24.26 -13.13
C VAL A 98 3.75 -24.75 -14.05
N ASN A 99 3.77 -26.06 -14.36
CA ASN A 99 4.79 -26.68 -15.20
C ASN A 99 4.30 -26.92 -16.65
N TRP A 100 3.18 -26.32 -17.04
CA TRP A 100 2.66 -26.46 -18.39
C TRP A 100 3.59 -25.82 -19.42
N THR A 101 3.81 -26.56 -20.51
CA THR A 101 4.61 -26.11 -21.64
C THR A 101 3.77 -25.25 -22.59
N VAL A 102 4.42 -24.59 -23.55
CA VAL A 102 3.73 -23.78 -24.57
C VAL A 102 2.72 -24.63 -25.36
N SER A 103 3.03 -25.90 -25.61
CA SER A 103 2.11 -26.81 -26.30
C SER A 103 0.87 -27.12 -25.46
N ASP A 104 1.02 -27.25 -24.13
CA ASP A 104 -0.11 -27.50 -23.23
C ASP A 104 -1.05 -26.28 -23.19
N TRP A 105 -0.49 -25.07 -23.15
CA TRP A 105 -1.27 -23.84 -23.26
C TRP A 105 -1.97 -23.68 -24.61
N GLY A 106 -1.38 -24.22 -25.68
CA GLY A 106 -1.98 -24.24 -27.02
C GLY A 106 -3.30 -25.02 -27.11
N ASN A 107 -3.58 -25.89 -26.13
CA ASN A 107 -4.82 -26.64 -26.03
C ASN A 107 -5.91 -25.92 -25.22
N VAL A 108 -5.62 -24.75 -24.61
CA VAL A 108 -6.61 -23.99 -23.82
C VAL A 108 -7.21 -22.87 -24.64
N MET A 109 -8.53 -22.90 -24.80
CA MET A 109 -9.30 -21.78 -25.28
C MET A 109 -9.81 -20.95 -24.11
N PHE A 110 -9.42 -19.68 -24.03
CA PHE A 110 -9.98 -18.72 -23.08
C PHE A 110 -11.16 -17.98 -23.72
N THR A 111 -12.28 -17.93 -23.01
CA THR A 111 -13.44 -17.12 -23.40
C THR A 111 -13.83 -16.25 -22.21
N ASP A 112 -14.09 -14.97 -22.45
CA ASP A 112 -14.61 -14.05 -21.44
C ASP A 112 -15.65 -13.12 -22.09
N GLU A 113 -16.57 -12.61 -21.28
CA GLU A 113 -17.59 -11.67 -21.71
C GLU A 113 -17.24 -10.27 -21.20
N SER A 114 -16.93 -9.37 -22.12
CA SER A 114 -16.75 -7.96 -21.79
C SER A 114 -18.04 -7.18 -22.01
N ARG A 115 -18.44 -6.38 -21.02
CA ARG A 115 -19.58 -5.47 -21.16
C ARG A 115 -19.12 -4.18 -21.83
N PHE A 116 -19.61 -3.91 -23.02
CA PHE A 116 -19.43 -2.63 -23.71
C PHE A 116 -20.70 -1.80 -23.55
N ALA A 117 -20.57 -0.59 -23.02
CA ALA A 117 -21.68 0.37 -22.93
C ALA A 117 -21.55 1.37 -24.08
N LEU A 118 -22.64 1.58 -24.83
CA LEU A 118 -22.69 2.56 -25.93
C LEU A 118 -22.74 4.01 -25.44
N GLN A 119 -23.10 4.22 -24.18
CA GLN A 119 -23.10 5.52 -23.51
C GLN A 119 -22.45 5.38 -22.13
N PRO A 120 -21.70 6.39 -21.64
CA PRO A 120 -21.15 6.37 -20.29
C PRO A 120 -22.27 6.35 -19.25
N ASP A 121 -22.22 5.42 -18.29
CA ASP A 121 -23.08 5.43 -17.10
C ASP A 121 -22.58 6.41 -16.04
N ASP A 122 -22.00 7.54 -16.49
CA ASP A 122 -21.68 8.65 -15.61
C ASP A 122 -22.89 9.58 -15.72
N LYS A 123 -23.71 9.67 -14.67
CA LYS A 123 -24.95 10.48 -14.57
C LYS A 123 -24.74 11.99 -14.74
N ARG A 124 -23.63 12.39 -15.36
CA ARG A 124 -23.25 13.74 -15.68
C ARG A 124 -23.84 14.13 -17.03
N VAL A 125 -24.81 15.02 -16.98
CA VAL A 125 -25.20 15.80 -18.16
C VAL A 125 -23.99 16.67 -18.53
N ARG A 126 -23.44 16.46 -19.72
CA ARG A 126 -22.47 17.38 -20.30
C ARG A 126 -23.27 18.45 -21.04
N VAL A 127 -23.19 19.67 -20.54
CA VAL A 127 -23.68 20.89 -21.20
C VAL A 127 -22.63 21.34 -22.21
#